data_AF-A0A7W0MK82-F1
#
_entry.id   AF-A0A7W0MK82-F1
#
_cell.length_a   1.000
_cell.length_b   1.000
_cell.length_c   1.000
_cell.angle_alpha   90.00
_cell.angle_beta   90.00
_cell.angle_gamma   90.00
#
_symmetry.space_group_name_H-M   'P 1'
#
loop_
_entity.id
_entity.type
_entity.pdbx_description
1 polymer ?
#
loop_
_entity_poly.entity_id
_entity_poly.type
_entity_poly.pdbx_seq_one_letter_code
_entity_poly.pdbx_strand_id
1 'polypeptide(L)' 'NLLMSGSGFFVRPGQVVTNYHVIDGARRVEIKTLDGKGRIYPVEGAFDLDEEGDLALLSVSRANERPRPQLQNY' A
#
# COMPACT_ATOMS: atom_id res chain seq x y z
N ASN A 1 -17.42 -0.74 13.06
CA ASN A 1 -16.15 -0.72 12.28
C ASN A 1 -15.04 -0.28 13.20
N LEU A 2 -14.16 -1.21 13.59
CA LEU A 2 -12.90 -0.86 14.22
C LEU A 2 -11.96 -0.34 13.12
N LEU A 3 -11.34 0.82 13.33
CA LEU A 3 -10.31 1.36 12.47
C LEU A 3 -8.97 1.16 13.17
N MET A 4 -8.08 0.43 12.54
CA MET A 4 -6.67 0.31 12.96
C MET A 4 -5.80 1.06 11.94
N SER A 5 -4.71 1.64 12.43
CA SER A 5 -3.71 2.27 11.57
C SER A 5 -2.32 1.84 12.01
N GLY A 6 -1.46 1.60 11.02
CA GLY A 6 -0.04 1.33 11.21
C GLY A 6 0.77 2.11 10.20
N SER A 7 2.03 1.74 10.06
CA SER A 7 2.94 2.33 9.08
C SER A 7 3.53 1.27 8.16
N GLY A 8 4.04 1.73 7.03
CA GLY A 8 4.67 0.88 6.03
C GLY A 8 5.36 1.75 4.99
N PHE A 9 6.14 1.13 4.12
CA PHE A 9 6.84 1.83 3.05
C PHE A 9 6.84 1.02 1.78
N PHE A 10 6.87 1.73 0.65
CA PHE A 10 6.99 1.09 -0.65
C PHE A 10 8.40 0.50 -0.79
N VAL A 11 8.47 -0.81 -1.03
CA VAL A 11 9.74 -1.49 -1.33
C VAL A 11 10.03 -1.48 -2.83
N ARG A 12 8.97 -1.46 -3.65
CA ARG A 12 8.98 -1.34 -5.12
C ARG A 12 7.66 -0.72 -5.60
N PRO A 13 7.56 -0.29 -6.87
CA PRO A 13 6.28 0.09 -7.46
C PRO A 13 5.18 -0.95 -7.21
N GLY A 14 4.07 -0.53 -6.60
CA GLY A 14 2.91 -1.40 -6.32
C GLY A 14 3.09 -2.36 -5.14
N GLN A 15 4.20 -2.31 -4.41
CA GLN A 15 4.46 -3.19 -3.26
C GLN A 15 4.78 -2.38 -2.00
N VAL A 16 4.06 -2.65 -0.92
CA VAL A 16 4.26 -2.02 0.40
C VAL A 16 4.55 -3.09 1.44
N VAL A 17 5.59 -2.89 2.26
CA VAL A 17 5.84 -3.71 3.44
C VAL A 17 5.27 -3.03 4.68
N THR A 18 4.68 -3.82 5.58
CA THR A 18 4.15 -3.42 6.89
C THR A 18 4.24 -4.59 7.88
N ASN A 19 3.68 -4.44 9.07
CA ASN A 19 3.56 -5.53 10.03
C ASN A 19 2.31 -6.38 9.78
N TYR A 20 2.39 -7.69 10.03
CA TYR A 20 1.26 -8.60 9.87
C TYR A 20 0.09 -8.20 10.79
N HIS A 21 0.37 -7.91 12.06
CA HIS A 21 -0.66 -7.53 13.03
C HIS A 21 -1.43 -6.24 12.65
N VAL A 22 -0.89 -5.40 11.76
CA VAL A 22 -1.56 -4.19 11.28
C VAL A 22 -2.71 -4.53 10.35
N ILE A 23 -2.59 -5.61 9.58
CA ILE A 23 -3.57 -6.01 8.57
C ILE A 23 -4.39 -7.23 9.00
N ASP A 24 -4.03 -7.90 10.09
CA ASP A 24 -4.73 -9.08 10.57
C ASP A 24 -6.20 -8.79 10.89
N GLY A 25 -7.09 -9.64 10.38
CA GLY A 25 -8.55 -9.47 10.46
C GLY A 25 -9.11 -8.27 9.66
N ALA A 26 -8.29 -7.50 8.94
CA ALA A 26 -8.76 -6.35 8.18
C ALA A 26 -9.53 -6.79 6.93
N ARG A 27 -10.77 -6.32 6.80
CA ARG A 27 -11.59 -6.52 5.57
C ARG A 27 -11.19 -5.61 4.42
N ARG A 28 -10.55 -4.48 4.72
CA ARG A 28 -10.09 -3.49 3.75
C ARG A 28 -8.88 -2.77 4.29
N VAL A 29 -7.87 -2.60 3.44
CA VAL A 29 -6.65 -1.86 3.76
C VAL A 29 -6.46 -0.77 2.70
N GLU A 30 -6.09 0.43 3.15
CA GLU A 30 -5.81 1.59 2.30
C GLU A 30 -4.47 2.18 2.71
N ILE A 31 -3.63 2.49 1.72
CA ILE A 31 -2.35 3.15 1.93
C ILE A 31 -2.52 4.64 1.69
N LYS A 32 -2.32 5.44 2.74
CA LYS A 32 -2.32 6.90 2.66
C LYS A 32 -0.89 7.43 2.65
N THR A 33 -0.47 8.09 1.58
CA THR A 33 0.87 8.69 1.51
C THR A 33 0.89 10.10 2.07
N LEU A 34 2.00 10.46 2.72
CA LEU A 34 2.22 11.77 3.33
C LEU A 34 2.86 12.79 2.36
N ASP A 35 2.89 12.50 1.05
CA ASP A 35 3.55 13.27 0.00
C ASP A 35 2.84 14.60 -0.35
N GLY A 36 2.22 15.25 0.64
CA GLY A 36 1.51 16.53 0.53
C GLY A 36 0.16 16.46 -0.19
N LYS A 37 -0.04 15.45 -1.06
CA LYS A 37 -1.28 15.25 -1.84
C LYS A 37 -2.24 14.26 -1.18
N GLY A 38 -1.81 13.56 -0.13
CA GLY A 38 -2.66 12.63 0.61
C GLY A 38 -3.21 11.50 -0.26
N ARG A 39 -2.41 10.99 -1.21
CA ARG A 39 -2.88 9.97 -2.15
C ARG A 39 -3.27 8.70 -1.38
N ILE A 40 -4.42 8.14 -1.75
CA ILE A 40 -4.95 6.90 -1.19
C ILE A 40 -4.85 5.83 -2.27
N TYR A 41 -4.20 4.73 -1.92
CA TYR A 41 -4.09 3.56 -2.77
C TYR A 41 -4.83 2.39 -2.11
N PRO A 42 -5.78 1.76 -2.81
CA PRO A 42 -6.40 0.54 -2.31
C PRO A 42 -5.39 -0.61 -2.36
N VAL A 43 -5.37 -1.41 -1.30
CA VAL A 43 -4.63 -2.68 -1.27
C VAL A 43 -5.48 -3.74 -1.97
N GLU A 44 -4.88 -4.45 -2.92
CA GLU A 44 -5.52 -5.54 -3.66
C GLU A 44 -5.51 -6.84 -2.85
N GLY A 45 -4.49 -7.02 -2.03
CA GLY A 45 -4.34 -8.15 -1.12
C GLY A 45 -2.92 -8.25 -0.56
N ALA A 46 -2.69 -9.24 0.28
CA ALA A 46 -1.35 -9.65 0.66
C ALA A 46 -0.69 -10.38 -0.53
N PHE A 47 0.51 -9.95 -0.88
CA PHE A 47 1.39 -10.64 -1.82
C PHE A 47 2.15 -11.77 -1.12
N ASP A 48 2.63 -11.52 0.11
CA ASP A 48 3.30 -12.51 0.94
C ASP A 48 3.14 -12.16 2.43
N LEU A 49 3.18 -13.16 3.30
CA LEU A 49 2.96 -13.04 4.74
C LEU A 49 3.98 -13.88 5.52
N ASP A 50 4.53 -13.27 6.57
CA ASP A 50 5.35 -13.95 7.58
C ASP A 50 4.74 -13.62 8.96
N GLU A 51 3.90 -14.53 9.45
CA GLU A 51 3.21 -14.36 10.73
C GLU A 51 4.17 -14.43 11.92
N GLU A 52 5.21 -15.27 11.84
CA GLU A 52 6.19 -15.44 12.93
C GLU A 52 7.12 -14.22 13.02
N GLY A 53 7.53 -13.67 11.88
CA GLY A 53 8.31 -12.44 11.78
C GLY A 53 7.51 -11.14 11.88
N ASP A 54 6.18 -11.23 11.98
CA ASP A 54 5.24 -10.10 11.98
C ASP A 54 5.41 -9.15 10.78
N LEU A 55 5.50 -9.71 9.57
CA LEU A 55 5.67 -8.97 8.32
C LEU A 55 4.58 -9.32 7.31
N ALA A 56 4.17 -8.30 6.56
CA ALA A 56 3.26 -8.46 5.42
C ALA A 56 3.76 -7.63 4.24
N LEU A 57 3.83 -8.26 3.08
CA LEU A 57 4.05 -7.60 1.79
C LEU A 57 2.71 -7.48 1.07
N LEU A 58 2.29 -6.26 0.74
CA LEU A 58 0.99 -5.95 0.17
C LEU A 58 1.11 -5.57 -1.32
N SER A 59 0.17 -6.06 -2.14
CA SER A 59 -0.04 -5.57 -3.50
C SER A 59 -0.96 -4.35 -3.49
N VAL A 60 -0.56 -3.28 -4.17
CA VAL A 60 -1.23 -1.99 -4.16
C VAL A 60 -1.56 -1.53 -5.57
N SER A 61 -2.83 -1.23 -5.81
CA SER A 61 -3.27 -0.77 -7.13
C SER A 61 -2.83 0.66 -7.41
N ARG A 62 -2.24 0.88 -8.58
CA ARG A 62 -1.90 2.22 -9.09
C ARG A 62 -2.99 2.84 -9.96
N ALA A 63 -4.21 2.30 -9.98
CA ALA A 63 -5.30 2.81 -10.81
C ALA A 63 -5.58 4.33 -10.64
N ASN A 64 -5.19 4.91 -9.50
CA ASN A 64 -5.32 6.35 -9.22
C ASN A 64 -4.11 7.20 -9.66
N GLU A 65 -3.01 6.59 -10.11
CA GLU A 65 -1.92 7.32 -10.77
C GLU A 65 -2.36 7.67 -12.18
N ARG A 66 -2.89 8.90 -12.36
CA ARG A 66 -3.03 9.46 -13.71
C ARG A 66 -1.67 9.29 -14.42
N PRO A 67 -1.63 8.74 -15.64
CA PRO A 67 -0.40 8.68 -16.40
C PRO A 67 0.21 10.08 -16.40
N ARG A 68 1.44 10.22 -15.90
CA ARG A 68 2.17 11.47 -16.14
C ARG A 68 2.21 11.63 -17.65
N PRO A 69 1.88 12.81 -18.21
CA PRO A 69 2.16 13.06 -19.61
C PRO A 69 3.62 12.71 -19.82
N GLN A 70 3.89 11.64 -20.57
CA GLN A 70 5.24 11.41 -21.04
C GLN A 70 5.50 12.61 -21.93
N LEU A 71 6.50 13.41 -21.58
CA LEU A 71 7.00 14.45 -22.48
C LEU A 71 7.56 13.70 -23.69
N GLN A 72 6.68 13.45 -24.66
CA GLN A 72 7.08 13.23 -26.04
C GLN A 72 7.65 14.56 -26.51
N ASN A 73 8.78 14.51 -27.22
CA ASN A 73 9.56 15.62 -27.81
C ASN A 73 10.78 16.03 -26.95
N TYR A 74 11.98 15.61 -27.35
CA TYR A 74 12.78 16.26 -28.40
C TYR A 74 13.52 15.22 -29.23
#